data_AF-A0A1M7U770-F1
#
_entry.id   AF-A0A1M7U770-F1
#
_cell.length_a   1.000
_cell.length_b   1.000
_cell.length_c   1.000
_cell.angle_alpha   90.00
_cell.angle_beta   90.00
_cell.angle_gamma   90.00
#
_symmetry.space_group_name_H-M   'P 1'
#
loop_
_entity.id
_entity.type
_entity.pdbx_description
1 polymer ?
#
loop_
_entity_poly.entity_id
_entity_poly.type
_entity_poly.pdbx_seq_one_letter_code
_entity_poly.pdbx_strand_id
1 'polypeptide(L)' 'MAKFAIGERVEKTSDDHKAGIVIAIFPTTDGNYRYAVDMEGYGALQFFPEEKLVVHAG' A
#
# COMPACT_ATOMS: atom_id res chain seq x y z
N MET A 1 -11.03 7.45 7.45
CA MET A 1 -10.79 7.68 6.01
C MET A 1 -9.48 7.00 5.67
N ALA A 2 -9.39 6.34 4.53
CA ALA A 2 -8.16 5.69 4.10
C ALA A 2 -7.08 6.76 3.84
N LYS A 3 -5.85 6.48 4.29
CA LYS A 3 -4.71 7.39 4.11
C LYS A 3 -4.20 7.43 2.68
N PHE A 4 -4.30 6.31 1.97
CA PHE A 4 -3.91 6.18 0.56
C PHE A 4 -5.13 5.94 -0.32
N ALA A 5 -5.05 6.35 -1.58
CA ALA A 5 -6.06 6.13 -2.61
C ALA A 5 -5.68 5.00 -3.58
N ILE A 6 -6.67 4.40 -4.24
CA ILE A 6 -6.41 3.46 -5.36
C ILE A 6 -5.72 4.23 -6.49
N GLY A 7 -4.65 3.65 -7.04
CA GLY A 7 -3.76 4.27 -8.03
C GLY A 7 -2.60 5.06 -7.42
N GLU A 8 -2.57 5.23 -6.10
CA GLU A 8 -1.50 5.97 -5.44
C GLU A 8 -0.20 5.16 -5.40
N ARG A 9 0.93 5.84 -5.64
CA ARG A 9 2.26 5.25 -5.59
C ARG A 9 2.80 5.32 -4.16
N VAL A 10 3.12 4.18 -3.61
CA VAL A 10 3.57 4.02 -2.22
C VAL A 10 4.90 3.28 -2.19
N GLU A 11 5.69 3.48 -1.14
CA GLU A 11 6.85 2.66 -0.82
C GLU A 11 6.64 1.90 0.48
N LYS A 12 7.31 0.76 0.58
CA LYS A 12 7.39 0.03 1.85
C LYS A 12 8.36 0.75 2.80
N THR A 13 7.99 0.85 4.07
CA THR A 13 8.84 1.47 5.11
C THR A 13 10.05 0.62 5.52
N SER A 14 10.20 -0.58 4.99
CA SER A 14 11.37 -1.44 5.23
C SER A 14 12.53 -1.09 4.30
N ASP A 15 13.75 -1.44 4.70
CA ASP A 15 15.03 -1.15 4.00
C ASP A 15 15.08 -1.47 2.49
N ASP A 16 14.21 -2.34 1.98
CA ASP A 16 14.14 -2.68 0.56
C ASP A 16 13.51 -1.56 -0.32
N HIS A 17 12.90 -0.53 0.28
CA HIS A 17 12.35 0.68 -0.37
C HIS A 17 11.61 0.45 -1.70
N LYS A 18 10.97 -0.70 -1.85
CA LYS A 18 10.27 -1.04 -3.09
C LYS A 18 9.03 -0.16 -3.23
N ALA A 19 8.92 0.50 -4.37
CA ALA A 19 7.75 1.26 -4.75
C ALA A 19 6.68 0.34 -5.34
N GLY A 20 5.42 0.64 -5.10
CA GLY A 20 4.27 -0.08 -5.63
C GLY A 20 3.07 0.84 -5.84
N ILE A 21 2.00 0.28 -6.37
CA ILE A 21 0.74 1.00 -6.62
C ILE A 21 -0.38 0.36 -5.81
N VAL A 22 -1.15 1.18 -5.10
CA VAL A 22 -2.34 0.73 -4.37
C VAL A 22 -3.42 0.33 -5.36
N ILE A 23 -3.87 -0.93 -5.33
CA ILE A 23 -4.90 -1.46 -6.23
C ILE A 23 -6.25 -1.61 -5.54
N ALA A 24 -6.25 -1.89 -4.22
CA ALA A 24 -7.47 -2.01 -3.44
C ALA A 24 -7.26 -1.63 -1.97
N ILE A 25 -8.35 -1.21 -1.32
CA ILE A 25 -8.37 -0.80 0.08
C ILE A 25 -9.47 -1.60 0.78
N PHE A 26 -9.10 -2.28 1.86
CA PHE A 26 -9.98 -3.13 2.64
C PHE A 26 -10.17 -2.53 4.04
N PRO A 27 -11.39 -2.13 4.43
CA PRO A 27 -11.67 -1.80 5.82
C PRO A 27 -11.62 -3.08 6.66
N THR A 28 -11.07 -3.00 7.87
CA THR A 28 -10.99 -4.11 8.82
C THR A 28 -11.98 -3.92 9.97
N THR A 29 -12.28 -5.01 10.70
CA THR A 29 -13.31 -5.01 11.76
C THR A 29 -12.95 -4.16 12.98
N ASP A 30 -11.67 -3.83 13.14
CA ASP A 30 -11.14 -2.94 14.17
C ASP A 30 -11.12 -1.46 13.75
N GLY A 31 -11.64 -1.14 12.56
CA GLY A 31 -11.72 0.24 12.05
C GLY A 31 -10.47 0.72 11.31
N ASN A 32 -9.49 -0.16 11.09
CA ASN A 32 -8.29 0.15 10.30
C ASN A 32 -8.50 -0.12 8.80
N TYR A 33 -7.45 0.10 8.01
CA TYR A 33 -7.41 -0.20 6.58
C TYR A 33 -6.22 -1.08 6.23
N ARG A 34 -6.46 -2.01 5.30
CA ARG A 34 -5.43 -2.83 4.66
C ARG A 34 -5.36 -2.52 3.18
N TYR A 35 -4.16 -2.34 2.67
CA TYR A 35 -3.91 -1.92 1.30
C TYR A 35 -3.35 -3.10 0.51
N ALA A 36 -3.98 -3.45 -0.61
CA ALA A 36 -3.39 -4.34 -1.59
C ALA A 36 -2.56 -3.51 -2.56
N VAL A 37 -1.26 -3.79 -2.60
CA VAL A 37 -0.29 -3.04 -3.40
C VAL A 37 0.37 -3.99 -4.38
N ASP A 38 0.40 -3.60 -5.65
CA ASP A 38 1.27 -4.24 -6.63
C ASP A 38 2.66 -3.61 -6.53
N MET A 39 3.60 -4.34 -5.91
CA MET A 39 4.94 -3.85 -5.59
C MET A 39 5.94 -3.98 -6.74
N GLU A 40 5.66 -4.84 -7.72
CA GLU A 40 6.63 -5.17 -8.76
C GLU A 40 6.04 -5.06 -10.17
N GLY A 41 4.75 -4.76 -10.30
CA GLY A 41 4.06 -4.60 -11.58
C GLY A 41 3.76 -5.92 -12.28
N TYR A 42 4.03 -7.05 -11.63
CA TYR A 42 3.78 -8.40 -12.15
C TYR A 42 2.41 -8.96 -11.71
N GLY A 43 1.56 -8.15 -11.08
CA GLY A 43 0.25 -8.58 -10.58
C GLY A 43 0.29 -9.38 -9.28
N ALA A 44 1.45 -9.48 -8.63
CA ALA A 44 1.59 -10.08 -7.31
C ALA A 44 1.17 -9.06 -6.24
N LEU A 45 -0.10 -9.14 -5.83
CA LEU A 45 -0.65 -8.26 -4.79
C LEU A 45 -0.12 -8.66 -3.41
N GLN A 46 0.47 -7.68 -2.72
CA GLN A 46 0.86 -7.81 -1.33
C GLN A 46 -0.03 -6.94 -0.45
N PHE A 47 -0.35 -7.44 0.74
CA PHE A 47 -1.23 -6.75 1.68
C PHE A 47 -0.41 -6.08 2.79
N PHE A 48 -0.56 -4.77 2.92
CA PHE A 48 0.13 -3.98 3.92
C PHE A 48 -0.85 -3.23 4.82
N PRO A 49 -0.55 -3.12 6.13
CA PRO A 49 -1.22 -2.15 6.98
C PRO A 49 -0.65 -0.75 6.70
N GLU A 50 -1.37 0.28 7.14
CA GLU A 50 -1.07 1.67 6.86
C GLU A 50 0.35 2.10 7.27
N GLU A 51 0.81 1.65 8.43
CA GLU A 51 2.10 2.00 9.01
C GLU A 51 3.30 1.37 8.28
N LYS A 52 3.04 0.44 7.35
CA LYS A 52 4.08 -0.19 6.53
C LYS A 52 4.25 0.46 5.17
N LEU A 53 3.46 1.50 4.88
CA LEU A 53 3.48 2.23 3.62
C LEU A 53 3.77 3.72 3.85
N VAL A 54 4.50 4.32 2.93
CA VAL A 54 4.69 5.77 2.83
C VAL A 54 4.42 6.22 1.40
N VAL A 55 4.06 7.48 1.22
CA VAL A 55 3.90 8.05 -0.13
C VAL A 55 5.25 8.03 -0.82
N HIS A 56 5.31 7.53 -2.05
CA HIS A 56 6.51 7.64 -2.88
C HIS A 56 6.69 9.10 -3.28
N ALA A 57 7.61 9.80 -2.64
CA ALA A 57 8.01 11.13 -3.07
C ALA A 57 8.86 10.97 -4.33
N GLY A 58 8.27 11.29 -5.49
CA GLY A 58 8.97 11.30 -6.78
C GLY A 58 10.06 12.35 -6.87
#